data_AF-A0A535JLY6-F1
#
_entry.id   AF-A0A535JLY6-F1
#
_cell.length_a   1.000
_cell.length_b   1.000
_cell.length_c   1.000
_cell.angle_alpha   90.00
_cell.angle_beta   90.00
_cell.angle_gamma   90.00
#
_symmetry.space_group_name_H-M   'P 1'
#
loop_
_entity.id
_entity.type
_entity.pdbx_description
1 polymer ?
#
loop_
_entity_poly.entity_id
_entity_poly.type
_entity_poly.pdbx_seq_one_letter_code
_entity_poly.pdbx_strand_id
1 'polypeptide(L)'
;MTATTAEIAVFAGVRGPARTFSYLVPDGLELLPGHLVRVGLGSRAVPGVVIALDGAPAGRDLRPVDALVHPLPLLRPHQLALATWIAERYRCGLADAVRAMVPPALASRARSPRLAGARGERTEAVFALETAGRDALAGSVRVGARQLATLRALAAGAVTGRDLADAGGSAAAARALARRGLVLAGTRAVRRIPAEFALPDEDRARDLPATGPQAVAIGSITGALGSGRGFLLHGVTASG
;
A
#
# COMPACT_ATOMS: atom_id res chain seq x y z
N MET A 1 -23.79 -16.99 22.07
CA MET A 1 -22.88 -16.77 20.93
C MET A 1 -21.51 -17.24 21.39
N THR A 2 -20.87 -18.16 20.67
CA THR A 2 -19.51 -18.61 21.00
C THR A 2 -18.54 -17.48 20.69
N ALA A 3 -17.73 -17.09 21.67
CA ALA A 3 -16.72 -16.05 21.49
C ALA A 3 -15.68 -16.49 20.45
N THR A 4 -15.52 -15.70 19.38
CA THR A 4 -14.50 -15.94 18.34
C THR A 4 -13.13 -15.57 18.88
N THR A 5 -12.12 -16.38 18.57
CA THR A 5 -10.73 -16.14 19.01
C THR A 5 -9.78 -16.01 17.82
N ALA A 6 -8.66 -15.34 18.02
CA ALA A 6 -7.64 -15.14 16.99
C ALA A 6 -6.27 -15.53 17.52
N GLU A 7 -5.56 -16.36 16.75
CA GLU A 7 -4.15 -16.68 16.97
C GLU A 7 -3.29 -15.66 16.21
N ILE A 8 -2.50 -14.88 16.94
CA ILE A 8 -1.78 -13.73 16.39
C ILE A 8 -0.28 -13.89 16.57
N ALA A 9 0.47 -13.75 15.47
CA ALA A 9 1.92 -13.64 15.51
C ALA A 9 2.32 -12.18 15.80
N VAL A 10 2.75 -11.90 17.03
CA VAL A 10 3.03 -10.54 17.52
C VAL A 10 4.47 -10.09 17.24
N PHE A 11 4.64 -8.88 16.74
CA PHE A 11 5.94 -8.29 16.36
C PHE A 11 6.65 -7.66 17.56
N ALA A 12 6.87 -8.45 18.60
CA ALA A 12 7.46 -8.00 19.87
C ALA A 12 8.86 -8.58 20.14
N GLY A 13 9.48 -9.24 19.16
CA GLY A 13 10.81 -9.86 19.33
C GLY A 13 10.80 -11.01 20.34
N VAL A 14 9.64 -11.67 20.52
CA VAL A 14 9.51 -12.84 21.38
C VAL A 14 10.30 -13.98 20.75
N ARG A 15 11.34 -14.45 21.46
CA ARG A 15 12.17 -15.57 21.00
C ARG A 15 11.48 -16.91 21.28
N GLY A 16 11.61 -17.84 20.35
CA GLY A 16 11.10 -19.21 20.46
C GLY A 16 10.30 -19.63 19.22
N PRO A 17 10.33 -20.93 18.86
CA PRO A 17 9.68 -21.41 17.64
C PRO A 17 8.16 -21.27 17.73
N ALA A 18 7.55 -20.81 16.63
CA ALA A 18 6.11 -20.89 16.34
C ALA A 18 5.12 -20.32 17.39
N ARG A 19 5.53 -19.40 18.26
CA ARG A 19 4.61 -18.82 19.25
C ARG A 19 3.67 -17.79 18.63
N THR A 20 2.40 -18.16 18.49
CA THR A 20 1.28 -17.24 18.43
C THR A 20 0.77 -16.93 19.84
N PHE A 21 -0.06 -15.90 19.94
CA PHE A 21 -0.78 -15.54 21.15
C PHE A 21 -2.27 -15.49 20.83
N SER A 22 -3.08 -16.08 21.71
CA SER A 22 -4.53 -16.09 21.58
C SER A 22 -5.15 -14.79 22.09
N TYR A 23 -6.07 -14.23 21.32
CA TYR A 23 -6.83 -13.03 21.66
C TYR A 23 -8.32 -13.24 21.42
N LEU A 24 -9.16 -12.51 22.15
CA LEU A 24 -10.59 -12.42 21.89
C LEU A 24 -10.85 -11.49 20.70
N VAL A 25 -11.73 -11.88 19.79
CA VAL A 25 -12.23 -11.00 18.73
C VAL A 25 -13.45 -10.25 19.26
N PRO A 26 -13.41 -8.91 19.38
CA PRO A 26 -14.55 -8.12 19.85
C PRO A 26 -15.75 -8.21 18.90
N ASP A 27 -16.96 -8.08 19.45
CA ASP A 27 -18.18 -7.99 18.65
C ASP A 27 -18.09 -6.83 17.64
N GLY A 28 -18.48 -7.10 16.39
CA GLY A 28 -18.42 -6.13 15.29
C GLY A 28 -17.03 -5.97 14.64
N LEU A 29 -16.00 -6.67 15.12
CA LEU A 29 -14.69 -6.72 14.46
C LEU A 29 -14.58 -7.99 13.60
N GLU A 30 -14.69 -7.82 12.28
CA GLU A 30 -14.45 -8.93 11.35
C GLU A 30 -12.95 -9.11 11.08
N LEU A 31 -12.43 -10.29 11.41
CA LEU A 31 -11.04 -10.65 11.17
C LEU A 31 -10.94 -11.83 10.19
N LEU A 32 -9.87 -11.84 9.42
CA LEU A 32 -9.46 -12.92 8.53
C LEU A 32 -7.98 -13.22 8.76
N PRO A 33 -7.53 -14.47 8.55
CA PRO A 33 -6.10 -14.77 8.46
C PRO A 33 -5.39 -13.83 7.49
N GLY A 34 -4.25 -13.30 7.91
CA GLY A 34 -3.45 -12.33 7.18
C GLY A 34 -3.77 -10.87 7.50
N HIS A 35 -4.79 -10.56 8.30
CA HIS A 35 -5.02 -9.20 8.79
C HIS A 35 -3.89 -8.72 9.69
N LEU A 36 -3.45 -7.48 9.45
CA LEU A 36 -2.57 -6.75 10.36
C LEU A 36 -3.43 -6.10 11.44
N VAL A 37 -3.15 -6.43 12.70
CA VAL A 37 -3.90 -5.99 13.87
C VAL A 37 -2.96 -5.35 14.89
N ARG A 38 -3.53 -4.57 15.80
CA ARG A 38 -2.88 -4.05 16.99
C ARG A 38 -3.45 -4.78 18.20
N VAL A 39 -2.56 -5.24 19.07
CA VAL A 39 -2.92 -5.98 20.29
C VAL A 39 -2.07 -5.55 21.47
N GLY A 40 -2.63 -5.67 22.68
CA GLY A 40 -1.87 -5.51 23.91
C GLY A 40 -0.99 -6.73 24.21
N LEU A 41 0.28 -6.49 24.54
CA LEU A 41 1.21 -7.49 25.08
C LEU A 41 1.92 -6.89 26.31
N GLY A 42 1.53 -7.34 27.50
CA GLY A 42 1.96 -6.73 28.76
C GLY A 42 1.45 -5.29 28.88
N SER A 43 2.35 -4.32 29.03
CA SER A 43 2.05 -2.89 29.08
C SER A 43 2.15 -2.19 27.71
N ARG A 44 2.51 -2.91 26.65
CA ARG A 44 2.78 -2.34 25.32
C ARG A 44 1.69 -2.73 24.33
N ALA A 45 1.33 -1.81 23.44
CA ALA A 45 0.57 -2.13 22.23
C ALA A 45 1.54 -2.48 21.10
N VAL A 46 1.34 -3.62 20.46
CA VAL A 46 2.23 -4.16 19.43
C VAL A 46 1.47 -4.55 18.17
N PRO A 47 2.09 -4.45 16.98
CA PRO A 47 1.53 -5.04 15.78
C PRO A 47 1.53 -6.56 15.88
N GLY A 48 0.59 -7.20 15.21
CA GLY A 48 0.65 -8.62 14.91
C GLY A 48 -0.16 -8.95 13.67
N VAL A 49 0.03 -10.16 13.14
CA VAL A 49 -0.78 -10.67 12.03
C VAL A 49 -1.60 -11.85 12.53
N VAL A 50 -2.88 -11.86 12.17
CA VAL A 50 -3.78 -12.99 12.42
C VAL A 50 -3.31 -14.19 11.60
N ILE A 51 -3.00 -15.29 12.27
CA ILE A 51 -2.54 -16.54 11.64
C ILE A 51 -3.72 -17.48 11.43
N ALA A 52 -4.58 -17.60 12.42
CA ALA A 52 -5.78 -18.43 12.40
C ALA A 52 -6.87 -17.82 13.28
N LEU A 53 -8.11 -18.25 13.06
CA LEU A 53 -9.24 -17.95 13.92
C LEU A 53 -9.71 -19.25 14.60
N ASP A 54 -10.37 -19.11 15.74
CA ASP A 54 -11.06 -20.19 16.47
C ASP A 54 -10.18 -21.39 16.84
N GLY A 55 -8.90 -21.12 17.13
CA GLY A 55 -7.92 -22.12 17.55
C GLY A 55 -7.58 -22.11 19.05
N ALA A 56 -8.11 -21.16 19.83
CA ALA A 56 -7.76 -21.02 21.23
C ALA A 56 -8.58 -21.98 22.13
N PRO A 57 -7.97 -22.60 23.17
CA PRO A 57 -8.71 -23.40 24.14
C PRO A 57 -9.77 -22.58 24.86
N ALA A 58 -10.99 -23.13 24.98
CA ALA A 58 -12.09 -22.47 25.68
C ALA A 58 -11.78 -22.22 27.16
N GLY A 59 -12.34 -21.15 27.73
CA GLY A 59 -12.34 -20.91 29.18
C GLY A 59 -11.14 -20.12 29.73
N ARG A 60 -10.34 -19.46 28.88
CA ARG A 60 -9.31 -18.51 29.33
C ARG A 60 -9.79 -17.06 29.25
N ASP A 61 -9.36 -16.25 30.21
CA ASP A 61 -9.49 -14.80 30.15
C ASP A 61 -8.51 -14.26 29.08
N LEU A 62 -9.04 -13.94 27.91
CA LEU A 62 -8.28 -13.48 26.76
C LEU A 62 -8.42 -11.96 26.63
N ARG A 63 -7.28 -11.29 26.41
CA ARG A 63 -7.33 -9.87 26.04
C ARG A 63 -8.00 -9.71 24.67
N PRO A 64 -8.81 -8.66 24.46
CA PRO A 64 -9.37 -8.36 23.16
C PRO A 64 -8.30 -7.88 22.17
N VAL A 65 -8.56 -8.05 20.88
CA VAL A 65 -7.82 -7.36 19.83
C VAL A 65 -8.14 -5.85 19.91
N ASP A 66 -7.11 -5.00 19.98
CA ASP A 66 -7.31 -3.56 20.18
C ASP A 66 -7.90 -2.87 18.94
N ALA A 67 -7.43 -3.24 17.75
CA ALA A 67 -7.89 -2.67 16.48
C ALA A 67 -7.37 -3.42 15.25
N LEU A 68 -8.15 -3.35 14.16
CA LEU A 68 -7.70 -3.68 12.81
C LEU A 68 -6.87 -2.52 12.24
N VAL A 69 -5.64 -2.81 11.76
CA VAL A 69 -4.71 -1.79 11.24
C VAL A 69 -4.95 -1.55 9.75
N HIS A 70 -5.35 -2.58 9.02
CA HIS A 70 -5.59 -2.53 7.58
C HIS A 70 -6.89 -3.30 7.25
N PRO A 71 -7.80 -2.73 6.43
CA PRO A 71 -9.11 -3.33 6.16
C PRO A 71 -9.07 -4.60 5.31
N LEU A 72 -7.93 -4.88 4.66
CA LEU A 72 -7.72 -6.08 3.85
C LEU A 72 -6.59 -6.92 4.44
N PRO A 73 -6.64 -8.27 4.30
CA PRO A 73 -5.52 -9.14 4.64
C PRO A 73 -4.28 -8.77 3.85
N LEU A 74 -3.18 -8.51 4.56
CA LEU A 74 -1.91 -8.20 3.91
C LEU A 74 -1.22 -9.45 3.40
N LEU A 75 -1.47 -10.59 4.03
CA LEU A 75 -0.93 -11.89 3.63
C LEU A 75 -2.04 -12.84 3.20
N ARG A 76 -1.79 -13.53 2.09
CA ARG A 76 -2.67 -14.57 1.55
C ARG A 76 -2.41 -15.91 2.24
N PRO A 77 -3.34 -16.89 2.14
CA PRO A 77 -3.17 -18.21 2.76
C PRO A 77 -1.85 -18.90 2.41
N HIS A 78 -1.41 -18.85 1.14
CA HIS A 78 -0.13 -19.45 0.73
C HIS A 78 1.10 -18.74 1.32
N GLN A 79 1.00 -17.43 1.62
CA GLN A 79 2.08 -16.70 2.27
C GLN A 79 2.15 -17.03 3.76
N LEU A 80 1.02 -17.24 4.42
CA LEU A 80 0.98 -17.75 5.79
C LEU A 80 1.56 -19.16 5.87
N ALA A 81 1.18 -20.05 4.94
CA ALA A 81 1.74 -21.40 4.84
C ALA A 81 3.27 -21.36 4.59
N LEU A 82 3.73 -20.47 3.71
CA LEU A 82 5.16 -20.25 3.48
C LEU A 82 5.87 -19.73 4.74
N ALA A 83 5.28 -18.80 5.48
CA ALA A 83 5.85 -18.29 6.71
C ALA A 83 5.98 -19.38 7.79
N THR A 84 4.97 -20.26 7.92
CA THR A 84 5.03 -21.44 8.78
C THR A 84 6.15 -22.38 8.35
N TRP A 85 6.24 -22.71 7.05
CA TRP A 85 7.32 -23.54 6.52
C TRP A 85 8.71 -22.93 6.78
N ILE A 86 8.88 -21.61 6.61
CA ILE A 86 10.14 -20.91 6.91
C ILE A 86 10.48 -21.05 8.40
N ALA A 87 9.52 -20.79 9.28
CA ALA A 87 9.72 -20.86 10.73
C ALA A 87 10.12 -22.26 11.18
N GLU A 88 9.48 -23.29 10.64
CA GLU A 88 9.79 -24.69 10.92
C GLU A 88 11.15 -25.11 10.36
N ARG A 89 11.40 -24.81 9.08
CA ARG A 89 12.60 -25.23 8.35
C ARG A 89 13.86 -24.54 8.86
N TYR A 90 13.79 -23.25 9.12
CA TYR A 90 14.92 -22.43 9.54
C TYR A 90 14.93 -22.15 11.05
N ARG A 91 14.01 -22.75 11.81
CA ARG A 91 13.94 -22.68 13.27
C ARG A 91 13.89 -21.24 13.81
N CYS A 92 13.26 -20.33 13.07
CA CYS A 92 13.05 -18.95 13.49
C CYS A 92 11.64 -18.74 14.07
N GLY A 93 11.39 -17.54 14.60
CA GLY A 93 10.05 -17.17 15.07
C GLY A 93 9.08 -17.01 13.91
N LEU A 94 7.86 -17.56 14.03
CA LEU A 94 6.80 -17.36 13.04
C LEU A 94 6.51 -15.87 12.84
N ALA A 95 6.51 -15.09 13.93
CA ALA A 95 6.36 -13.64 13.87
C ALA A 95 7.45 -12.95 13.04
N ASP A 96 8.69 -13.44 13.06
CA ASP A 96 9.78 -12.87 12.26
C ASP A 96 9.62 -13.21 10.78
N ALA A 97 9.27 -14.46 10.45
CA ALA A 97 8.98 -14.89 9.08
C ALA A 97 7.82 -14.10 8.46
N VAL A 98 6.73 -13.95 9.22
CA VAL A 98 5.56 -13.16 8.81
C VAL A 98 5.92 -11.68 8.66
N ARG A 99 6.66 -11.11 9.62
CA ARG A 99 7.05 -9.70 9.58
C ARG A 99 7.90 -9.35 8.37
N ALA A 100 8.74 -10.28 7.90
CA ALA A 100 9.55 -10.09 6.68
C ALA A 100 8.70 -9.93 5.40
N MET A 101 7.46 -10.43 5.40
CA MET A 101 6.53 -10.32 4.27
C MET A 101 5.65 -9.05 4.36
N VAL A 102 5.66 -8.34 5.49
CA VAL A 102 4.81 -7.15 5.72
C VAL A 102 5.59 -5.87 5.42
N PRO A 103 5.03 -4.92 4.63
CA PRO A 103 5.67 -3.64 4.39
C PRO A 103 6.02 -2.90 5.69
N PRO A 104 7.28 -2.47 5.90
CA PRO A 104 7.73 -1.87 7.16
C PRO A 104 6.93 -0.65 7.60
N ALA A 105 6.47 0.16 6.63
CA ALA A 105 5.66 1.35 6.89
C ALA A 105 4.30 1.00 7.54
N LEU A 106 3.66 -0.10 7.12
CA LEU A 106 2.38 -0.56 7.68
C LEU A 106 2.59 -1.13 9.09
N ALA A 107 3.63 -1.96 9.28
CA ALA A 107 3.99 -2.47 10.59
C ALA A 107 4.35 -1.36 11.59
N SER A 108 4.91 -0.24 11.12
CA SER A 108 5.19 0.93 11.98
C SER A 108 3.92 1.69 12.39
N ARG A 109 2.96 1.87 11.47
CA ARG A 109 1.68 2.52 11.75
C ARG A 109 0.86 1.78 12.80
N ALA A 110 0.96 0.46 12.85
CA ALA A 110 0.30 -0.35 13.87
C ALA A 110 0.73 -0.04 15.32
N ARG A 111 1.86 0.65 15.52
CA ARG A 111 2.29 1.14 16.85
C ARG A 111 1.66 2.47 17.24
N SER A 112 1.08 3.20 16.28
CA SER A 112 0.45 4.50 16.53
C SER A 112 -0.99 4.28 17.04
N PRO A 113 -1.42 4.97 18.11
CA PRO A 113 -2.81 4.96 18.55
C PRO A 113 -3.73 5.65 17.53
N ARG A 114 -3.18 6.58 16.73
CA ARG A 114 -3.86 7.12 15.55
C ARG A 114 -3.59 6.15 14.40
N LEU A 115 -4.44 5.14 14.28
CA LEU A 115 -4.57 4.38 13.05
C LEU A 115 -5.14 5.34 12.00
N ALA A 116 -4.26 6.09 11.35
CA ALA A 116 -4.63 6.80 10.14
C ALA A 116 -5.16 5.71 9.21
N GLY A 117 -6.48 5.69 9.02
CA GLY A 117 -7.16 4.65 8.26
C GLY A 117 -6.36 4.35 7.02
N ALA A 118 -6.18 3.07 6.70
CA ALA A 118 -5.42 2.63 5.55
C ALA A 118 -6.12 3.03 4.24
N ARG A 119 -6.29 4.32 4.00
CA ARG A 119 -6.32 4.90 2.68
C ARG A 119 -4.87 4.88 2.23
N GLY A 120 -4.45 3.71 1.74
CA GLY A 120 -3.22 3.54 0.97
C GLY A 120 -3.19 4.39 -0.29
N GLU A 121 -4.29 5.09 -0.61
CA GLU A 121 -4.33 6.15 -1.60
C GLU A 121 -3.61 7.39 -1.07
N ARG A 122 -2.36 7.52 -1.49
CA ARG A 122 -1.71 8.82 -1.50
C ARG A 122 -2.55 9.75 -2.37
N THR A 123 -3.10 10.80 -1.78
CA THR A 123 -3.83 11.83 -2.52
C THR A 123 -2.90 12.95 -2.92
N GLU A 124 -3.16 13.55 -4.09
CA GLU A 124 -2.56 14.82 -4.49
C GLU A 124 -3.64 15.90 -4.59
N ALA A 125 -3.27 17.13 -4.27
CA ALA A 125 -4.16 18.27 -4.45
C ALA A 125 -4.28 18.59 -5.94
N VAL A 126 -5.52 18.70 -6.40
CA VAL A 126 -5.88 19.12 -7.76
C VAL A 126 -6.67 20.41 -7.70
N PHE A 127 -6.53 21.21 -8.75
CA PHE A 127 -7.14 22.53 -8.84
C PHE A 127 -7.77 22.70 -10.22
N ALA A 128 -8.92 23.38 -10.26
CA ALA A 128 -9.58 23.73 -11.50
C ALA A 128 -10.04 25.19 -11.46
N LEU A 129 -10.04 25.84 -12.62
CA LEU A 129 -10.44 27.24 -12.74
C LEU A 129 -11.96 27.38 -12.77
N GLU A 130 -12.51 28.13 -11.82
CA GLU A 130 -13.94 28.49 -11.79
C GLU A 130 -14.25 29.64 -12.75
N THR A 131 -15.52 29.83 -13.08
CA THR A 131 -15.96 30.96 -13.95
C THR A 131 -15.49 32.30 -13.40
N ALA A 132 -15.68 32.54 -12.10
CA ALA A 132 -15.19 33.77 -11.45
C ALA A 132 -13.66 33.93 -11.52
N GLY A 133 -12.91 32.83 -11.55
CA GLY A 133 -11.46 32.83 -11.76
C GLY A 133 -11.05 33.24 -13.17
N ARG A 134 -11.85 32.86 -14.19
CA ARG A 134 -11.67 33.33 -15.57
C ARG A 134 -11.96 34.82 -15.68
N ASP A 135 -13.02 35.28 -15.04
CA ASP A 135 -13.34 36.72 -15.02
C ASP A 135 -12.23 37.51 -14.33
N ALA A 136 -11.62 36.95 -13.28
CA ALA A 136 -10.49 37.59 -12.60
C ALA A 136 -9.24 37.70 -13.50
N LEU A 137 -9.04 36.78 -14.45
CA LEU A 137 -8.00 36.90 -15.49
C LEU A 137 -8.30 38.03 -16.47
N ALA A 138 -9.58 38.29 -16.76
CA ALA A 138 -10.04 39.40 -17.59
C ALA A 138 -10.03 40.76 -16.84
N GLY A 139 -9.57 40.80 -15.59
CA GLY A 139 -9.39 42.03 -14.82
C GLY A 139 -10.57 42.43 -13.93
N SER A 140 -11.61 41.61 -13.82
CA SER A 140 -12.77 41.91 -12.96
C SER A 140 -12.45 41.95 -11.47
N VAL A 141 -11.33 41.34 -11.04
CA VAL A 141 -10.94 41.24 -9.63
C VAL A 141 -9.42 41.45 -9.48
N ARG A 142 -9.02 42.28 -8.51
CA ARG A 142 -7.60 42.49 -8.18
C ARG A 142 -7.03 41.22 -7.51
N VAL A 143 -5.96 40.69 -8.09
CA VAL A 143 -5.22 39.54 -7.60
C VAL A 143 -3.72 39.85 -7.56
N GLY A 144 -3.00 39.28 -6.59
CA GLY A 144 -1.54 39.48 -6.49
C GLY A 144 -0.79 38.77 -7.61
N ALA A 145 0.44 39.17 -7.90
CA ALA A 145 1.23 38.63 -9.01
C ALA A 145 1.35 37.09 -9.01
N ARG A 146 1.60 36.48 -7.83
CA ARG A 146 1.69 35.01 -7.66
C ARG A 146 0.34 34.31 -7.90
N GLN A 147 -0.77 34.96 -7.52
CA GLN A 147 -2.12 34.45 -7.76
C GLN A 147 -2.50 34.55 -9.23
N LEU A 148 -2.15 35.66 -9.89
CA LEU A 148 -2.36 35.84 -11.33
C LEU A 148 -1.59 34.80 -12.15
N ALA A 149 -0.32 34.55 -11.83
CA ALA A 149 0.47 33.48 -12.44
C ALA A 149 -0.17 32.11 -12.25
N THR A 150 -0.75 31.85 -11.07
CA THR A 150 -1.45 30.59 -10.77
C THR A 150 -2.76 30.46 -11.57
N LEU A 151 -3.55 31.52 -11.70
CA LEU A 151 -4.76 31.51 -12.55
C LEU A 151 -4.41 31.26 -14.02
N ARG A 152 -3.32 31.86 -14.53
CA ARG A 152 -2.83 31.62 -15.90
C ARG A 152 -2.37 30.17 -16.09
N ALA A 153 -1.65 29.61 -15.12
CA ALA A 153 -1.24 28.21 -15.16
C ALA A 153 -2.46 27.27 -15.22
N LEU A 154 -3.51 27.52 -14.41
CA LEU A 154 -4.76 26.76 -14.44
C LEU A 154 -5.47 26.90 -15.80
N ALA A 155 -5.52 28.11 -16.37
CA ALA A 155 -6.11 28.36 -17.68
C ALA A 155 -5.35 27.65 -18.81
N ALA A 156 -4.04 27.47 -18.66
CA ALA A 156 -3.17 26.73 -19.58
C ALA A 156 -3.24 25.20 -19.38
N GLY A 157 -4.08 24.70 -18.46
CA GLY A 157 -4.31 23.28 -18.25
C GLY A 157 -3.50 22.65 -17.11
N ALA A 158 -2.80 23.44 -16.27
CA ALA A 158 -2.20 22.91 -15.06
C ALA A 158 -3.30 22.42 -14.10
N VAL A 159 -3.15 21.22 -13.54
CA VAL A 159 -4.16 20.62 -12.64
C VAL A 159 -3.56 20.34 -11.27
N THR A 160 -2.34 19.82 -11.21
CA THR A 160 -1.67 19.44 -9.96
C THR A 160 -0.80 20.55 -9.39
N GLY A 161 -0.40 20.41 -8.12
CA GLY A 161 0.58 21.31 -7.53
C GLY A 161 1.94 21.32 -8.25
N ARG A 162 2.31 20.23 -8.93
CA ARG A 162 3.52 20.14 -9.74
C ARG A 162 3.36 20.90 -11.05
N ASP A 163 2.29 20.65 -11.80
CA ASP A 163 1.99 21.36 -13.05
C ASP A 163 1.95 22.88 -12.81
N LEU A 164 1.35 23.29 -11.68
CA LEU A 164 1.33 24.68 -11.27
C LEU A 164 2.74 25.23 -11.04
N ALA A 165 3.63 24.50 -10.37
CA ALA A 165 4.99 24.95 -10.15
C ALA A 165 5.78 25.05 -11.46
N ASP A 166 5.64 24.06 -12.34
CA ASP A 166 6.30 24.00 -13.65
C ASP A 166 5.83 25.14 -14.58
N ALA A 167 4.56 25.53 -14.48
CA ALA A 167 3.98 26.68 -15.19
C ALA A 167 4.16 28.03 -14.46
N GLY A 168 4.95 28.09 -13.39
CA GLY A 168 5.26 29.33 -12.66
C GLY A 168 4.19 29.81 -11.67
N GLY A 169 3.13 29.03 -11.44
CA GLY A 169 2.12 29.19 -10.38
C GLY A 169 2.53 28.55 -9.04
N SER A 170 1.55 28.37 -8.13
CA SER A 170 1.76 27.63 -6.86
C SER A 170 0.49 27.03 -6.28
N ALA A 171 0.62 25.86 -5.65
CA ALA A 171 -0.48 25.22 -4.92
C ALA A 171 -0.97 26.06 -3.72
N ALA A 172 -0.08 26.81 -3.05
CA ALA A 172 -0.46 27.69 -1.95
C ALA A 172 -1.37 28.85 -2.42
N ALA A 173 -1.02 29.49 -3.54
CA ALA A 173 -1.88 30.50 -4.15
C ALA A 173 -3.20 29.90 -4.65
N ALA A 174 -3.19 28.70 -5.23
CA ALA A 174 -4.40 28.02 -5.67
C ALA A 174 -5.37 27.75 -4.51
N ARG A 175 -4.87 27.28 -3.35
CA ARG A 175 -5.70 27.14 -2.13
C ARG A 175 -6.25 28.48 -1.63
N ALA A 176 -5.45 29.55 -1.70
CA ALA A 176 -5.90 30.88 -1.30
C ALA A 176 -6.99 31.42 -2.24
N LEU A 177 -6.87 31.17 -3.55
CA LEU A 177 -7.88 31.50 -4.55
C LEU A 177 -9.15 30.66 -4.38
N ALA A 178 -9.02 29.40 -3.95
CA ALA A 178 -10.16 28.54 -3.67
C ALA A 178 -11.02 29.04 -2.50
N ARG A 179 -10.39 29.58 -1.45
CA ARG A 179 -11.12 30.26 -0.36
C ARG A 179 -11.89 31.50 -0.82
N ARG A 180 -11.57 32.04 -1.99
CA ARG A 180 -12.25 33.19 -2.63
C ARG A 180 -13.26 32.76 -3.70
N GLY A 181 -13.47 31.46 -3.92
CA GLY A 181 -14.37 30.95 -4.96
C GLY A 181 -13.85 31.13 -6.40
N LEU A 182 -12.56 31.47 -6.59
CA LEU A 182 -11.98 31.68 -7.92
C LEU A 182 -11.39 30.39 -8.52
N VAL A 183 -11.17 29.38 -7.68
CA VAL A 183 -10.56 28.09 -8.05
C VAL A 183 -11.28 27.00 -7.27
N LEU A 184 -11.60 25.90 -7.90
CA LEU A 184 -12.05 24.70 -7.21
C LEU A 184 -10.82 23.92 -6.71
N ALA A 185 -10.80 23.55 -5.44
CA ALA A 185 -9.75 22.69 -4.88
C ALA A 185 -10.32 21.31 -4.57
N GLY A 186 -9.64 20.26 -5.02
CA GLY A 186 -10.00 18.88 -4.76
C GLY A 186 -8.78 18.03 -4.45
N THR A 187 -9.03 16.73 -4.24
CA THR A 187 -7.99 15.73 -4.07
C THR A 187 -8.23 14.57 -5.02
N ARG A 188 -7.18 14.13 -5.71
CA ARG A 188 -7.21 12.92 -6.56
C ARG A 188 -6.36 11.83 -5.92
N ALA A 189 -6.85 10.59 -5.95
CA ALA A 189 -6.04 9.42 -5.58
C ALA A 189 -4.94 9.19 -6.62
N VAL A 190 -3.70 9.00 -6.16
CA VAL A 190 -2.53 8.78 -7.03
C VAL A 190 -1.94 7.42 -6.73
N ARG A 191 -1.86 6.58 -7.75
CA ARG A 191 -0.95 5.42 -7.76
C ARG A 191 0.38 5.87 -8.32
N ARG A 192 1.45 5.84 -7.52
CA ARG A 192 2.81 5.95 -8.05
C ARG A 192 3.17 4.61 -8.67
N ILE A 193 3.19 4.55 -10.00
CA ILE A 193 4.04 3.59 -10.71
C ILE A 193 5.37 4.33 -10.86
N PRO A 194 6.46 3.91 -10.21
CA PRO A 194 7.77 4.51 -10.47
C PRO A 194 8.05 4.43 -11.97
N ALA A 195 8.53 5.53 -12.57
CA ALA A 195 8.69 5.63 -14.02
C ALA A 195 9.60 4.54 -14.60
N GLU A 196 10.55 4.03 -13.80
CA GLU A 196 11.43 2.89 -14.12
C GLU A 196 10.70 1.55 -14.34
N PHE A 197 9.43 1.42 -13.92
CA PHE A 197 8.58 0.26 -14.16
C PHE A 197 7.45 0.53 -15.16
N ALA A 198 7.33 1.76 -15.67
CA ALA A 198 6.45 2.00 -16.79
C ALA A 198 7.12 1.35 -18.01
N LEU A 199 6.43 0.39 -18.64
CA LEU A 199 6.77 -0.09 -19.96
C LEU A 199 6.05 0.86 -20.93
N PRO A 200 6.70 1.93 -21.43
CA PRO A 200 6.05 2.81 -22.39
C PRO A 200 5.77 2.03 -23.67
N ASP A 201 4.73 2.41 -24.41
CA ASP A 201 4.40 1.75 -25.69
C ASP A 201 5.53 1.87 -26.73
N GLU A 202 6.45 2.82 -26.53
CA GLU A 202 7.64 3.09 -27.34
C GLU A 202 8.89 2.27 -26.92
N ASP A 203 8.73 1.30 -26.03
CA ASP A 203 9.82 0.40 -25.63
C ASP A 203 10.23 -0.52 -26.79
N ARG A 204 11.24 -0.10 -27.56
CA ARG A 204 11.73 -0.77 -28.78
C ARG A 204 12.17 -2.23 -28.56
N ALA A 205 12.40 -2.63 -27.31
CA ALA A 205 12.71 -4.02 -26.95
C ALA A 205 11.49 -4.95 -27.02
N ARG A 206 10.26 -4.42 -26.98
CA ARG A 206 9.01 -5.18 -27.02
C ARG A 206 8.82 -5.96 -28.33
N ASP A 207 9.29 -5.39 -29.44
CA ASP A 207 9.06 -5.91 -30.79
C ASP A 207 10.28 -6.61 -31.40
N LEU A 208 11.35 -6.84 -30.61
CA LEU A 208 12.52 -7.57 -31.10
C LEU A 208 12.17 -9.06 -31.25
N PRO A 209 12.47 -9.69 -32.40
CA PRO A 209 12.23 -11.11 -32.59
C PRO A 209 13.16 -11.92 -31.68
N ALA A 210 12.59 -12.88 -30.96
CA ALA A 210 13.37 -13.83 -30.19
C ALA A 210 14.29 -14.64 -31.11
N THR A 211 15.52 -14.89 -30.67
CA THR A 211 16.39 -15.88 -31.33
C THR A 211 15.77 -17.28 -31.22
N GLY A 212 16.21 -18.23 -32.04
CA GLY A 212 15.72 -19.62 -31.99
C GLY A 212 15.75 -20.23 -30.57
N PRO A 213 16.87 -20.17 -29.84
CA PRO A 213 16.95 -20.65 -28.46
C PRO A 213 16.00 -19.91 -27.49
N GLN A 214 15.86 -18.58 -27.63
CA GLN A 214 14.93 -17.80 -26.82
C GLN A 214 13.48 -18.19 -27.10
N ALA A 215 13.09 -18.40 -28.35
CA ALA A 215 11.74 -18.84 -28.73
C ALA A 215 11.39 -20.21 -28.12
N VAL A 216 12.34 -21.15 -28.10
CA VAL A 216 12.18 -22.46 -27.44
C VAL A 216 12.00 -22.31 -25.93
N ALA A 217 12.81 -21.45 -25.28
CA ALA A 217 12.71 -21.17 -23.85
C ALA A 217 11.36 -20.52 -23.51
N ILE A 218 10.96 -19.50 -24.26
CA ILE A 218 9.66 -18.83 -24.13
C ILE A 218 8.54 -19.85 -24.27
N GLY A 219 8.54 -20.65 -25.36
CA GLY A 219 7.51 -21.66 -25.59
C GLY A 219 7.39 -22.68 -24.46
N SER A 220 8.52 -23.13 -23.90
CA SER A 220 8.56 -24.06 -22.77
C SER A 220 7.98 -23.45 -21.49
N ILE A 221 8.28 -22.18 -21.21
CA ILE A 221 7.77 -21.46 -20.04
C ILE A 221 6.28 -21.17 -20.21
N THR A 222 5.88 -20.61 -21.36
CA THR A 222 4.47 -20.25 -21.64
C THR A 222 3.58 -21.48 -21.67
N GLY A 223 4.07 -22.59 -22.23
CA GLY A 223 3.34 -23.86 -22.27
C GLY A 223 3.12 -24.51 -20.90
N ALA A 224 3.85 -24.07 -19.86
CA ALA A 224 3.74 -24.59 -18.51
C ALA A 224 3.12 -23.60 -17.51
N LEU A 225 2.60 -22.45 -17.97
CA LEU A 225 1.95 -21.48 -17.08
C LEU A 225 0.81 -22.14 -16.29
N GLY A 226 0.73 -21.80 -15.00
CA GLY A 226 -0.25 -22.40 -14.07
C GLY A 226 0.13 -23.76 -13.47
N SER A 227 1.23 -24.39 -13.92
CA SER A 227 1.65 -25.72 -13.40
C SER A 227 2.53 -25.66 -12.14
N GLY A 228 3.06 -24.49 -11.77
CA GLY A 228 4.03 -24.36 -10.68
C GLY A 228 5.41 -24.95 -10.97
N ARG A 229 5.70 -25.32 -12.22
CA ARG A 229 6.99 -25.90 -12.64
C ARG A 229 8.13 -24.89 -12.55
N GLY A 230 9.27 -25.33 -12.01
CA GLY A 230 10.52 -24.57 -12.00
C GLY A 230 11.32 -24.74 -13.30
N PHE A 231 12.03 -23.69 -13.70
CA PHE A 231 12.89 -23.66 -14.88
C PHE A 231 14.26 -23.10 -14.51
N LEU A 232 15.32 -23.66 -15.09
CA LEU A 232 16.66 -23.08 -15.06
C LEU A 232 16.92 -22.45 -16.43
N LEU A 233 17.03 -21.12 -16.50
CA LEU A 233 17.48 -20.42 -17.69
C LEU A 233 19.00 -20.27 -17.64
N HIS A 234 19.71 -21.05 -18.46
CA HIS A 234 21.17 -21.04 -18.49
C HIS A 234 21.68 -20.28 -19.71
N GLY A 235 22.45 -19.22 -19.47
CA GLY A 235 23.03 -18.38 -20.52
C GLY A 235 24.21 -17.57 -20.00
N VAL A 236 25.16 -17.25 -20.88
CA VAL A 236 26.26 -16.32 -20.57
C VAL A 236 25.74 -14.88 -20.54
N THR A 237 26.53 -13.95 -19.99
CA THR A 237 26.21 -12.51 -19.99
C THR A 237 25.85 -12.04 -21.41
N ALA A 238 24.75 -11.31 -21.54
CA ALA A 238 24.21 -10.80 -22.82
C ALA A 238 23.71 -11.86 -23.84
N SER A 239 23.37 -13.07 -23.38
CA SER A 239 22.66 -14.08 -24.21
C SER A 239 21.14 -13.91 -24.28
N GLY A 240 20.59 -12.99 -23.48
CA GLY A 240 19.18 -12.62 -23.40
C GLY A 240 18.90 -11.32 -24.13
#